data_AF-A0A9P5REM2-F1
#
_entry.id   AF-A0A9P5REM2-F1
#
_cell.length_a   1.000
_cell.length_b   1.000
_cell.length_c   1.000
_cell.angle_alpha   90.00
_cell.angle_beta   90.00
_cell.angle_gamma   90.00
#
_symmetry.space_group_name_H-M   'P 1'
#
loop_
_entity.id
_entity.type
_entity.pdbx_description
1 polymer ?
#
loop_
_entity_poly.entity_id
_entity_poly.type
_entity_poly.pdbx_seq_one_letter_code
_entity_poly.pdbx_strand_id
1 'polypeptide(L)'
;MFTGLRLSLQWPTRAPWVGLSSTFLGSLTLTAILYGAQTFVQIATQERNVFQEVVASRQFISMGSFLTLPAWSIHVSYNGTLKEALMKATNSTNANPRASPTKRYRPRLSEYELACNRLDAQASPEGPLLVSNNGCANVTILTLGASENFRGAYIVRESKSRAKFVASVPVSPSDISTYVRVDYLEDTCLTFNTNLQVHNVTKAGITSSPSTVLTKCLLPSGQSISLSTTAIRFSAPRRQMFNSITSSIFKDKDELVAGMQNSINNGTLTTLPADLSEQVVVMEVMVSGTEVSVLVCTVRGSTLTEDPHVVCAYTATSVLIVKAQPMNPDIAGLLTNRGLNPKIPGYVFFTTVMSLYHLPLVIENKLSFAIPKILGASSVATDYLTSLGHNFVLDWDGSMLYVTYDTAEIIKGYEIPNGLFWTLVGVMAGCMVFLVYTKIRVEDRYKQSLYVAVSKELNGGRDDVAPQLHRFDPKTLRFEGRRIVATGAAQVSKERRVY
;
A
#
# COMPACT_ATOMS: atom_id res chain seq x y z
N MET A 1 89.15 2.29 45.68
CA MET A 1 88.60 3.02 44.52
C MET A 1 87.12 2.65 44.44
N PHE A 2 86.25 3.62 44.66
CA PHE A 2 84.78 3.60 44.51
C PHE A 2 84.38 3.11 43.08
N THR A 3 83.19 2.61 42.73
CA THR A 3 81.80 2.70 43.21
C THR A 3 80.97 1.72 42.37
N GLY A 4 79.79 1.27 42.84
CA GLY A 4 78.80 0.73 41.90
C GLY A 4 77.62 -0.08 42.44
N LEU A 5 76.92 0.41 43.48
CA LEU A 5 75.55 -0.06 43.78
C LEU A 5 74.67 0.09 42.53
N ARG A 6 74.05 -0.99 42.06
CA ARG A 6 72.81 -0.92 41.27
C ARG A 6 71.64 -1.37 42.14
N LEU A 7 70.98 -0.38 42.74
CA LEU A 7 69.61 -0.46 43.21
C LEU A 7 68.72 -0.91 42.04
N SER A 8 68.18 -2.13 42.10
CA SER A 8 66.98 -2.45 41.32
C SER A 8 65.78 -1.90 42.10
N LEU A 9 65.29 -0.75 41.64
CA LEU A 9 64.08 -0.10 42.13
C LEU A 9 62.90 -1.06 41.91
N GLN A 10 62.43 -1.74 42.95
CA GLN A 10 61.10 -2.35 42.91
C GLN A 10 60.08 -1.21 42.99
N TRP A 11 59.61 -0.77 41.82
CA TRP A 11 58.42 0.07 41.75
C TRP A 11 57.24 -0.70 42.35
N PRO A 12 56.47 -0.10 43.28
CA PRO A 12 55.22 -0.72 43.71
C PRO A 12 54.30 -0.71 42.50
N THR A 13 54.13 -1.88 41.86
CA THR A 13 53.28 -1.97 40.69
C THR A 13 51.86 -1.62 41.11
N ARG A 14 51.37 -0.44 40.72
CA ARG A 14 49.96 0.00 40.74
C ARG A 14 48.99 -0.93 39.98
N ALA A 15 49.46 -2.14 39.62
CA ALA A 15 48.79 -3.15 38.81
C ALA A 15 47.42 -3.63 39.35
N PRO A 16 47.17 -3.80 40.66
CA PRO A 16 45.85 -4.24 41.12
C PRO A 16 44.79 -3.13 40.97
N TRP A 17 45.18 -1.87 41.19
CA TRP A 17 44.30 -0.71 41.02
C TRP A 17 43.93 -0.49 39.55
N VAL A 18 44.89 -0.62 38.63
CA VAL A 18 44.63 -0.51 37.19
C VAL A 18 43.67 -1.61 36.72
N GLY A 19 43.82 -2.83 37.22
CA GLY A 19 42.91 -3.94 36.94
C GLY A 19 41.49 -3.67 37.44
N LEU A 20 41.34 -3.27 38.71
CA LEU A 20 40.06 -2.91 39.33
C LEU A 20 39.38 -1.72 38.63
N SER A 21 40.13 -0.69 38.26
CA SER A 21 39.59 0.46 37.52
C SER A 21 39.13 0.06 36.12
N SER A 22 39.85 -0.84 35.44
CA SER A 22 39.45 -1.30 34.10
C SER A 22 38.20 -2.18 34.10
N THR A 23 38.03 -3.05 35.11
CA THR A 23 36.79 -3.83 35.26
C THR A 23 35.62 -2.95 35.67
N PHE A 24 35.84 -1.95 36.52
CA PHE A 24 34.81 -0.97 36.91
C PHE A 24 34.36 -0.12 35.70
N LEU A 25 35.30 0.38 34.89
CA LEU A 25 34.97 1.08 33.64
C LEU A 25 34.25 0.16 32.64
N GLY A 26 34.69 -1.09 32.48
CA GLY A 26 34.07 -2.09 31.62
C GLY A 26 32.64 -2.42 32.02
N SER A 27 32.37 -2.53 33.32
CA SER A 27 31.01 -2.78 33.83
C SER A 27 30.09 -1.56 33.74
N LEU A 28 30.61 -0.34 33.97
CA LEU A 28 29.90 0.92 33.73
C LEU A 28 29.53 1.13 32.26
N THR A 29 30.46 0.84 31.35
CA THR A 29 30.19 0.90 29.91
C THR A 29 29.18 -0.15 29.48
N LEU A 30 29.25 -1.37 30.01
CA LEU A 30 28.23 -2.39 29.75
C LEU A 30 26.83 -1.96 30.23
N THR A 31 26.74 -1.36 31.42
CA THR A 31 25.46 -0.86 31.95
C THR A 31 24.93 0.32 31.14
N ALA A 32 25.79 1.24 30.72
CA ALA A 32 25.41 2.35 29.85
C ALA A 32 24.91 1.85 28.47
N ILE A 33 25.55 0.83 27.91
CA ILE A 33 25.12 0.21 26.64
C ILE A 33 23.80 -0.52 26.82
N LEU A 34 23.60 -1.26 27.91
CA LEU A 34 22.32 -1.94 28.21
C LEU A 34 21.17 -0.94 28.39
N TYR A 35 21.43 0.16 29.11
CA TYR A 35 20.46 1.24 29.27
C TYR A 35 20.19 1.96 27.93
N GLY A 36 21.23 2.17 27.11
CA GLY A 36 21.11 2.66 25.74
C GLY A 36 20.30 1.72 24.84
N ALA A 37 20.51 0.40 24.94
CA ALA A 37 19.72 -0.58 24.20
C ALA A 37 18.24 -0.47 24.57
N GLN A 38 17.92 -0.42 25.87
CA GLN A 38 16.52 -0.30 26.32
C GLN A 38 15.85 1.00 25.88
N THR A 39 16.60 2.11 25.78
CA THR A 39 16.06 3.42 25.40
C THR A 39 15.97 3.63 23.89
N PHE A 40 16.83 2.99 23.09
CA PHE A 40 16.87 3.12 21.63
C PHE A 40 16.29 1.91 20.88
N VAL A 41 15.78 0.90 21.59
CA VAL A 41 15.06 -0.21 20.97
C VAL A 41 13.83 0.33 20.23
N GLN A 42 13.81 0.11 18.92
CA GLN A 42 12.66 0.42 18.08
C GLN A 42 11.84 -0.86 17.87
N ILE A 43 10.51 -0.73 17.88
CA ILE A 43 9.63 -1.82 17.50
C ILE A 43 9.83 -2.05 16.01
N ALA A 44 10.39 -3.19 15.64
CA ALA A 44 10.50 -3.63 14.27
C ALA A 44 9.45 -4.69 13.99
N THR A 45 8.94 -4.70 12.76
CA THR A 45 7.99 -5.70 12.29
C THR A 45 8.64 -6.47 11.16
N GLN A 46 8.72 -7.79 11.30
CA GLN A 46 9.17 -8.68 10.24
C GLN A 46 7.99 -9.51 9.74
N GLU A 47 7.91 -9.67 8.42
CA GLU A 47 6.95 -10.58 7.79
C GLU A 47 7.59 -11.98 7.69
N ARG A 48 6.90 -13.01 8.19
CA ARG A 48 7.34 -14.41 8.13
C ARG A 48 6.21 -15.27 7.57
N ASN A 49 6.58 -16.32 6.82
CA ASN A 49 5.69 -17.33 6.24
C ASN A 49 4.55 -16.74 5.37
N VAL A 50 4.67 -16.86 4.05
CA VAL A 50 3.60 -16.44 3.14
C VAL A 50 2.67 -17.62 2.89
N PHE A 51 1.40 -17.49 3.29
CA PHE A 51 0.36 -18.49 3.07
C PHE A 51 -0.76 -17.92 2.20
N GLN A 52 -1.42 -18.77 1.43
CA GLN A 52 -2.60 -18.38 0.68
C GLN A 52 -3.85 -18.60 1.53
N GLU A 53 -4.72 -17.60 1.56
CA GLU A 53 -5.98 -17.63 2.29
C GLU A 53 -7.09 -17.08 1.38
N VAL A 54 -8.16 -17.86 1.18
CA VAL A 54 -9.36 -17.38 0.50
C VAL A 54 -10.33 -16.83 1.53
N VAL A 55 -10.66 -15.56 1.39
CA VAL A 55 -11.62 -14.86 2.24
C VAL A 55 -12.92 -14.70 1.45
N ALA A 56 -14.00 -15.21 2.02
CA ALA A 56 -15.35 -15.04 1.51
C ALA A 56 -16.12 -14.08 2.43
N SER A 57 -16.59 -12.94 1.89
CA SER A 57 -17.28 -11.92 2.70
C SER A 57 -18.56 -11.42 2.02
N ARG A 58 -19.59 -11.15 2.83
CA ARG A 58 -20.81 -10.46 2.37
C ARG A 58 -20.51 -8.96 2.31
N GLN A 59 -20.45 -8.39 1.10
CA GLN A 59 -19.90 -7.04 0.90
C GLN A 59 -20.78 -6.11 0.06
N PHE A 60 -21.88 -6.60 -0.50
CA PHE A 60 -22.68 -5.84 -1.47
C PHE A 60 -23.91 -5.20 -0.84
N ILE A 61 -24.28 -4.03 -1.36
CA ILE A 61 -25.54 -3.35 -1.08
C ILE A 61 -26.28 -3.20 -2.41
N SER A 62 -27.51 -3.70 -2.46
CA SER A 62 -28.45 -3.42 -3.54
C SER A 62 -29.24 -2.15 -3.21
N MET A 63 -29.14 -1.15 -4.07
CA MET A 63 -29.90 0.10 -4.02
C MET A 63 -30.69 0.23 -5.31
N GLY A 64 -31.89 -0.35 -5.37
CA GLY A 64 -32.70 -0.36 -6.60
C GLY A 64 -32.01 -1.15 -7.71
N SER A 65 -31.70 -0.50 -8.84
CA SER A 65 -30.97 -1.08 -9.98
C SER A 65 -29.45 -0.98 -9.86
N PHE A 66 -28.92 -0.50 -8.72
CA PHE A 66 -27.48 -0.33 -8.50
C PHE A 66 -26.95 -1.33 -7.48
N LEU A 67 -25.84 -1.98 -7.83
CA LEU A 67 -25.11 -2.90 -6.98
C LEU A 67 -23.73 -2.32 -6.68
N THR A 68 -23.43 -2.08 -5.39
CA THR A 68 -22.18 -1.44 -4.97
C THR A 68 -21.46 -2.20 -3.87
N LEU A 69 -20.13 -2.10 -3.85
CA LEU A 69 -19.26 -2.61 -2.78
C LEU A 69 -18.59 -1.42 -2.05
N PRO A 70 -19.24 -0.83 -1.04
CA PRO A 70 -18.75 0.42 -0.43
C PRO A 70 -17.42 0.25 0.32
N ALA A 71 -17.12 -0.95 0.84
CA ALA A 71 -15.97 -1.19 1.72
C ALA A 71 -14.58 -0.94 1.08
N TRP A 72 -14.53 -0.85 -0.25
CA TRP A 72 -13.29 -0.71 -1.05
C TRP A 72 -13.18 0.68 -1.71
N SER A 73 -14.12 1.58 -1.43
CA SER A 73 -14.06 2.94 -1.93
C SER A 73 -13.10 3.78 -1.09
N ILE A 74 -12.22 4.53 -1.73
CA ILE A 74 -11.19 5.33 -1.05
C ILE A 74 -10.93 6.65 -1.76
N HIS A 75 -10.42 7.62 -1.02
CA HIS A 75 -9.95 8.89 -1.57
C HIS A 75 -8.52 8.77 -2.12
N VAL A 76 -8.27 9.43 -3.25
CA VAL A 76 -6.95 9.58 -3.86
C VAL A 76 -6.46 10.99 -3.54
N SER A 77 -5.36 11.11 -2.80
CA SER A 77 -4.79 12.42 -2.47
C SER A 77 -4.13 13.05 -3.70
N TYR A 78 -4.07 14.38 -3.75
CA TYR A 78 -3.44 15.13 -4.85
C TYR A 78 -2.01 14.66 -5.18
N ASN A 79 -1.21 14.37 -4.14
CA ASN A 79 0.16 13.89 -4.29
C ASN A 79 0.27 12.36 -4.45
N GLY A 80 -0.77 11.61 -4.09
CA GLY A 80 -0.77 10.15 -4.19
C GLY A 80 -0.86 9.65 -5.63
N THR A 81 -0.69 8.34 -5.78
CA THR A 81 -0.93 7.62 -7.04
C THR A 81 -2.19 6.79 -6.95
N LEU A 82 -2.86 6.56 -8.09
CA LEU A 82 -4.06 5.74 -8.14
C LEU A 82 -3.77 4.29 -7.72
N LYS A 83 -2.63 3.75 -8.16
CA LYS A 83 -2.19 2.39 -7.84
C LYS A 83 -2.01 2.19 -6.34
N GLU A 84 -1.39 3.15 -5.64
CA GLU A 84 -1.27 3.10 -4.18
C GLU A 84 -2.63 3.15 -3.48
N ALA A 85 -3.55 3.99 -3.96
CA ALA A 85 -4.90 4.07 -3.41
C ALA A 85 -5.66 2.75 -3.59
N LEU A 86 -5.57 2.13 -4.77
CA LEU A 86 -6.13 0.82 -5.06
C LEU A 86 -5.53 -0.26 -4.16
N MET A 87 -4.22 -0.36 -4.10
CA MET A 87 -3.54 -1.31 -3.21
C MET A 87 -3.94 -1.10 -1.75
N LYS A 88 -4.09 0.16 -1.31
CA LYS A 88 -4.54 0.46 0.05
C LYS A 88 -5.99 0.03 0.29
N ALA A 89 -6.88 0.27 -0.68
CA ALA A 89 -8.27 -0.18 -0.61
C ALA A 89 -8.35 -1.71 -0.50
N THR A 90 -7.58 -2.42 -1.34
CA THR A 90 -7.65 -3.88 -1.41
C THR A 90 -6.92 -4.59 -0.28
N ASN A 91 -5.89 -3.97 0.29
CA ASN A 91 -5.19 -4.46 1.48
C ASN A 91 -5.91 -4.12 2.78
N SER A 92 -6.97 -3.32 2.73
CA SER A 92 -7.68 -2.85 3.92
C SER A 92 -8.35 -4.01 4.65
N THR A 93 -8.00 -4.20 5.92
CA THR A 93 -8.64 -5.19 6.79
C THR A 93 -10.10 -4.84 7.09
N ASN A 94 -10.55 -3.61 6.84
CA ASN A 94 -11.96 -3.22 7.01
C ASN A 94 -12.89 -4.00 6.08
N ALA A 95 -12.39 -4.42 4.91
CA ALA A 95 -13.12 -5.24 3.95
C ALA A 95 -13.09 -6.74 4.30
N ASN A 96 -12.19 -7.18 5.19
CA ASN A 96 -12.11 -8.57 5.63
C ASN A 96 -12.75 -8.70 7.03
N PRO A 97 -13.98 -9.25 7.14
CA PRO A 97 -14.70 -9.33 8.41
C PRO A 97 -14.02 -10.24 9.45
N ARG A 98 -12.99 -11.01 9.07
CA ARG A 98 -12.24 -11.92 9.95
C ARG A 98 -10.73 -11.67 9.90
N ALA A 99 -10.30 -10.45 9.56
CA ALA A 99 -8.88 -10.13 9.49
C ALA A 99 -8.19 -10.36 10.84
N SER A 100 -7.13 -11.16 10.85
CA SER A 100 -6.26 -11.29 12.02
C SER A 100 -5.40 -10.04 12.18
N PRO A 101 -5.31 -9.45 13.39
CA PRO A 101 -4.42 -8.31 13.64
C PRO A 101 -2.93 -8.67 13.56
N THR A 102 -2.58 -9.96 13.54
CA THR A 102 -1.21 -10.45 13.40
C THR A 102 -0.86 -10.82 11.96
N LYS A 103 -1.77 -10.67 11.00
CA LYS A 103 -1.54 -11.00 9.60
C LYS A 103 -1.64 -9.75 8.73
N ARG A 104 -0.76 -9.67 7.73
CA ARG A 104 -0.90 -8.73 6.63
C ARG A 104 -1.54 -9.44 5.46
N TYR A 105 -2.58 -8.84 4.91
CA TYR A 105 -3.31 -9.35 3.74
C TYR A 105 -2.89 -8.56 2.50
N ARG A 106 -2.44 -9.25 1.45
CA ARG A 106 -2.19 -8.68 0.13
C ARG A 106 -2.95 -9.49 -0.92
N PRO A 107 -3.90 -8.91 -1.66
CA PRO A 107 -4.61 -9.66 -2.68
C PRO A 107 -3.61 -10.19 -3.70
N ARG A 108 -3.82 -11.44 -4.10
CA ARG A 108 -2.94 -12.09 -5.06
C ARG A 108 -3.20 -11.53 -6.46
N LEU A 109 -2.13 -11.07 -7.10
CA LEU A 109 -2.16 -10.66 -8.50
C LEU A 109 -1.80 -11.84 -9.40
N SER A 110 -2.24 -11.79 -10.65
CA SER A 110 -2.01 -12.79 -11.67
C SER A 110 -1.78 -12.10 -13.00
N GLU A 111 -0.88 -12.68 -13.80
CA GLU A 111 -0.71 -12.26 -15.18
C GLU A 111 -1.98 -12.56 -15.97
N TYR A 112 -2.23 -11.78 -17.01
CA TYR A 112 -3.42 -11.91 -17.84
C TYR A 112 -3.10 -11.80 -19.32
N GLU A 113 -3.91 -12.44 -20.14
CA GLU A 113 -3.84 -12.36 -21.59
C GLU A 113 -5.12 -11.69 -22.12
N LEU A 114 -4.95 -10.69 -22.97
CA LEU A 114 -6.06 -9.96 -23.57
C LEU A 114 -6.79 -10.86 -24.58
N ALA A 115 -8.10 -10.98 -24.43
CA ALA A 115 -9.00 -11.53 -25.44
C ALA A 115 -9.39 -10.48 -26.48
N CYS A 116 -9.47 -9.21 -26.05
CA CYS A 116 -9.78 -8.08 -26.91
C CYS A 116 -8.93 -6.85 -26.53
N ASN A 117 -8.31 -6.22 -27.53
CA ASN A 117 -7.46 -5.03 -27.36
C ASN A 117 -7.87 -3.85 -28.26
N ARG A 118 -9.03 -3.95 -28.93
CA ARG A 118 -9.60 -2.90 -29.78
C ARG A 118 -11.10 -2.80 -29.53
N LEU A 119 -11.57 -1.57 -29.37
CA LEU A 119 -12.97 -1.27 -29.07
C LEU A 119 -13.60 -0.46 -30.20
N ASP A 120 -14.88 -0.70 -30.47
CA ASP A 120 -15.71 0.19 -31.28
C ASP A 120 -16.61 1.01 -30.34
N ALA A 121 -16.90 2.25 -30.70
CA ALA A 121 -17.77 3.14 -29.91
C ALA A 121 -19.12 3.34 -30.59
N GLN A 122 -20.20 3.19 -29.82
CA GLN A 122 -21.59 3.31 -30.29
C GLN A 122 -22.36 4.40 -29.55
N ALA A 123 -23.35 4.99 -30.22
CA ALA A 123 -24.20 6.05 -29.66
C ALA A 123 -25.27 5.49 -28.71
N SER A 124 -25.82 4.32 -29.07
CA SER A 124 -26.75 3.53 -28.26
C SER A 124 -26.56 2.05 -28.56
N PRO A 125 -27.11 1.13 -27.74
CA PRO A 125 -26.91 -0.31 -27.92
C PRO A 125 -27.40 -0.87 -29.26
N GLU A 126 -28.44 -0.24 -29.82
CA GLU A 126 -28.98 -0.52 -31.16
C GLU A 126 -28.68 0.63 -32.13
N GLY A 127 -27.82 1.56 -31.71
CA GLY A 127 -27.55 2.81 -32.40
C GLY A 127 -26.48 2.70 -33.47
N PRO A 128 -26.32 3.77 -34.26
CA PRO A 128 -25.22 3.86 -35.22
C PRO A 128 -23.85 3.86 -34.52
N LEU A 129 -22.86 3.25 -35.18
CA LEU A 129 -21.46 3.31 -34.80
C LEU A 129 -20.97 4.77 -34.85
N LEU A 130 -20.41 5.27 -33.75
CA LEU A 130 -19.75 6.57 -33.70
C LEU A 130 -18.36 6.46 -34.32
N VAL A 131 -17.56 5.53 -33.79
CA VAL A 131 -16.17 5.30 -34.19
C VAL A 131 -16.00 3.80 -34.35
N SER A 132 -15.53 3.38 -35.53
CA SER A 132 -15.15 1.99 -35.76
C SER A 132 -13.64 1.91 -35.86
N ASN A 133 -13.06 1.07 -35.01
CA ASN A 133 -11.64 0.81 -34.86
C ASN A 133 -11.32 -0.67 -35.11
N ASN A 134 -12.18 -1.37 -35.88
CA ASN A 134 -12.15 -2.83 -36.05
C ASN A 134 -12.08 -3.55 -34.69
N GLY A 135 -12.91 -3.07 -33.76
CA GLY A 135 -12.98 -3.58 -32.40
C GLY A 135 -13.63 -4.95 -32.32
N CYS A 136 -13.24 -5.71 -31.31
CA CYS A 136 -13.84 -6.99 -30.97
C CYS A 136 -14.94 -6.87 -29.90
N ALA A 137 -15.10 -5.67 -29.33
CA ALA A 137 -16.14 -5.33 -28.38
C ALA A 137 -16.67 -3.94 -28.67
N ASN A 138 -17.94 -3.73 -28.32
CA ASN A 138 -18.62 -2.46 -28.48
C ASN A 138 -18.72 -1.77 -27.13
N VAL A 139 -18.40 -0.47 -27.09
CA VAL A 139 -18.57 0.38 -25.93
C VAL A 139 -19.61 1.44 -26.26
N THR A 140 -20.68 1.47 -25.47
CA THR A 140 -21.73 2.48 -25.56
C THR A 140 -21.66 3.37 -24.33
N ILE A 141 -21.56 4.67 -24.54
CA ILE A 141 -21.57 5.66 -23.46
C ILE A 141 -22.90 6.39 -23.53
N LEU A 142 -23.74 6.15 -22.52
CA LEU A 142 -25.10 6.64 -22.46
C LEU A 142 -25.21 7.70 -21.38
N THR A 143 -25.98 8.75 -21.66
CA THR A 143 -26.28 9.83 -20.72
C THR A 143 -27.68 9.61 -20.13
N LEU A 144 -27.83 9.48 -18.81
CA LEU A 144 -29.19 9.37 -18.23
C LEU A 144 -30.01 10.62 -18.55
N GLY A 145 -31.29 10.42 -18.85
CA GLY A 145 -32.21 11.45 -19.32
C GLY A 145 -32.37 11.48 -20.83
N ALA A 146 -31.39 10.98 -21.59
CA ALA A 146 -31.58 10.70 -23.01
C ALA A 146 -32.37 9.39 -23.16
N SER A 147 -33.61 9.46 -23.63
CA SER A 147 -34.29 8.26 -24.13
C SER A 147 -33.46 7.67 -25.29
N GLU A 148 -33.50 6.34 -25.48
CA GLU A 148 -32.90 5.67 -26.65
C GLU A 148 -33.42 6.23 -28.00
N ASN A 149 -34.52 6.98 -27.95
CA ASN A 149 -35.08 7.74 -29.07
C ASN A 149 -34.38 9.10 -29.24
N PHE A 150 -33.18 9.12 -29.79
CA PHE A 150 -32.54 10.35 -30.21
C PHE A 150 -33.25 10.92 -31.46
N ARG A 151 -34.00 12.02 -31.30
CA ARG A 151 -34.63 12.71 -32.44
C ARG A 151 -33.63 13.63 -33.12
N GLY A 152 -33.64 13.63 -34.46
CA GLY A 152 -32.78 14.51 -35.27
C GLY A 152 -31.29 14.27 -35.07
N ALA A 153 -30.90 13.08 -34.61
CA ALA A 153 -29.52 12.76 -34.30
C ALA A 153 -28.68 12.64 -35.57
N TYR A 154 -27.47 13.17 -35.54
CA TYR A 154 -26.51 13.00 -36.62
C TYR A 154 -25.09 12.81 -36.09
N ILE A 155 -24.27 12.13 -36.90
CA ILE A 155 -22.87 11.85 -36.60
C ILE A 155 -22.02 12.53 -37.65
N VAL A 156 -21.00 13.25 -37.18
CA VAL A 156 -19.94 13.81 -38.01
C VAL A 156 -18.65 13.08 -37.65
N ARG A 157 -18.12 12.30 -38.60
CA ARG A 157 -16.82 11.63 -38.41
C ARG A 157 -15.70 12.62 -38.73
N GLU A 158 -14.99 13.06 -37.70
CA GLU A 158 -13.87 14.00 -37.80
C GLU A 158 -12.57 13.28 -38.23
N SER A 159 -12.38 12.03 -37.78
CA SER A 159 -11.26 11.18 -38.18
C SER A 159 -11.60 9.68 -38.06
N LYS A 160 -10.63 8.77 -38.31
CA LYS A 160 -10.84 7.33 -38.11
C LYS A 160 -11.10 6.96 -36.64
N SER A 161 -10.50 7.70 -35.71
CA SER A 161 -10.58 7.46 -34.27
C SER A 161 -11.48 8.45 -33.54
N ARG A 162 -12.08 9.43 -34.25
CA ARG A 162 -12.84 10.52 -33.64
C ARG A 162 -14.15 10.80 -34.37
N ALA A 163 -15.21 10.98 -33.59
CA ALA A 163 -16.51 11.38 -34.09
C ALA A 163 -17.19 12.38 -33.16
N LYS A 164 -18.06 13.20 -33.74
CA LYS A 164 -18.97 14.10 -33.06
C LYS A 164 -20.39 13.58 -33.25
N PHE A 165 -21.13 13.46 -32.17
CA PHE A 165 -22.54 13.11 -32.15
C PHE A 165 -23.35 14.28 -31.62
N VAL A 166 -24.46 14.58 -32.29
CA VAL A 166 -25.37 15.65 -31.89
C VAL A 166 -26.77 15.09 -31.89
N ALA A 167 -27.52 15.31 -30.82
CA ALA A 167 -28.90 14.87 -30.69
C ALA A 167 -29.73 15.85 -29.87
N SER A 168 -31.03 15.89 -30.14
CA SER A 168 -32.02 16.50 -29.25
C SER A 168 -32.54 15.45 -28.28
N VAL A 169 -32.52 15.76 -26.99
CA VAL A 169 -33.00 14.87 -25.92
C VAL A 169 -34.06 15.57 -25.08
N PRO A 170 -35.08 14.86 -24.59
CA PRO A 170 -36.06 15.44 -23.67
C PRO A 170 -35.37 15.92 -22.39
N VAL A 171 -35.79 17.08 -21.87
CA VAL A 171 -35.25 17.71 -20.67
C VAL A 171 -35.57 16.83 -19.47
N SER A 172 -34.58 16.08 -19.00
CA SER A 172 -34.53 15.69 -17.59
C SER A 172 -33.73 16.75 -16.83
N PRO A 173 -34.28 17.34 -15.75
CA PRO A 173 -33.63 18.43 -15.01
C PRO A 173 -32.37 18.03 -14.22
N SER A 174 -31.92 16.76 -14.30
CA SER A 174 -30.83 16.24 -13.49
C SER A 174 -29.63 15.82 -14.33
N ASP A 175 -28.53 16.56 -14.19
CA ASP A 175 -27.12 16.17 -14.31
C ASP A 175 -26.69 15.19 -15.42
N ILE A 176 -25.74 15.63 -16.26
CA ILE A 176 -25.01 14.75 -17.19
C ILE A 176 -24.37 13.62 -16.36
N SER A 177 -25.01 12.46 -16.41
CA SER A 177 -24.58 11.25 -15.75
C SER A 177 -24.36 10.21 -16.82
N THR A 178 -23.15 9.67 -16.83
CA THR A 178 -22.70 8.73 -17.83
C THR A 178 -22.72 7.33 -17.24
N TYR A 179 -23.32 6.40 -17.97
CA TYR A 179 -23.10 4.98 -17.75
C TYR A 179 -22.43 4.40 -18.98
N VAL A 180 -21.59 3.40 -18.75
CA VAL A 180 -20.84 2.75 -19.82
C VAL A 180 -21.29 1.31 -19.91
N ARG A 181 -21.67 0.91 -21.12
CA ARG A 181 -22.06 -0.44 -21.48
C ARG A 181 -20.99 -1.01 -22.39
N VAL A 182 -20.50 -2.20 -22.05
CA VAL A 182 -19.57 -2.97 -22.88
C VAL A 182 -20.27 -4.23 -23.32
N ASP A 183 -20.37 -4.44 -24.63
CA ASP A 183 -20.93 -5.65 -25.23
C ASP A 183 -19.81 -6.48 -25.90
N TYR A 184 -19.70 -7.75 -25.51
CA TYR A 184 -18.70 -8.68 -26.03
C TYR A 184 -19.28 -10.11 -26.06
N LEU A 185 -19.23 -10.76 -27.22
CA LEU A 185 -19.79 -12.12 -27.43
C LEU A 185 -21.23 -12.27 -26.91
N GLU A 186 -22.09 -11.29 -27.21
CA GLU A 186 -23.50 -11.24 -26.76
C GLU A 186 -23.70 -11.01 -25.26
N ASP A 187 -22.64 -10.99 -24.45
CA ASP A 187 -22.71 -10.63 -23.05
C ASP A 187 -22.49 -9.12 -22.83
N THR A 188 -23.10 -8.59 -21.77
CA THR A 188 -23.04 -7.16 -21.43
C THR A 188 -22.43 -6.94 -20.04
N CYS A 189 -21.56 -5.95 -19.93
CA CYS A 189 -21.05 -5.43 -18.66
C CYS A 189 -21.38 -3.94 -18.52
N LEU A 190 -22.00 -3.56 -17.39
CA LEU A 190 -22.51 -2.22 -17.12
C LEU A 190 -21.82 -1.58 -15.92
N THR A 191 -21.36 -0.34 -16.07
CA THR A 191 -20.90 0.52 -14.98
C THR A 191 -21.68 1.81 -14.93
N PHE A 192 -21.72 2.42 -13.76
CA PHE A 192 -22.35 3.71 -13.57
C PHE A 192 -21.54 4.62 -12.64
N ASN A 193 -21.42 5.89 -13.02
CA ASN A 193 -20.82 6.92 -12.19
C ASN A 193 -21.91 7.79 -11.53
N THR A 194 -22.30 7.38 -10.31
CA THR A 194 -23.34 7.99 -9.46
C THR A 194 -22.95 9.34 -8.84
N ASN A 195 -21.81 9.96 -9.17
CA ASN A 195 -21.37 11.17 -8.48
C ASN A 195 -22.21 12.39 -8.93
N LEU A 196 -23.46 12.43 -8.46
CA LEU A 196 -24.57 13.31 -8.83
C LEU A 196 -24.66 14.53 -7.93
N GLN A 197 -23.80 14.66 -6.92
CA GLN A 197 -23.82 15.84 -6.07
C GLN A 197 -22.95 16.93 -6.70
N VAL A 198 -23.61 17.77 -7.51
CA VAL A 198 -23.09 19.09 -7.89
C VAL A 198 -22.98 19.92 -6.62
N HIS A 199 -21.77 20.00 -6.06
CA HIS A 199 -21.47 20.88 -4.94
C HIS A 199 -20.83 22.14 -5.49
N ASN A 200 -21.43 23.29 -5.16
CA ASN A 200 -20.98 24.67 -5.37
C ASN A 200 -19.75 24.83 -6.27
N VAL A 201 -20.00 25.39 -7.46
CA VAL A 201 -19.03 25.82 -8.47
C VAL A 201 -17.73 26.28 -7.84
N THR A 202 -16.68 25.47 -7.97
CA THR A 202 -15.33 25.89 -7.59
C THR A 202 -14.86 26.96 -8.57
N LYS A 203 -13.96 27.87 -8.14
CA LYS A 203 -13.49 29.00 -8.97
C LYS A 203 -12.86 28.58 -10.32
N ALA A 204 -12.57 27.30 -10.54
CA ALA A 204 -12.06 26.74 -11.80
C ALA A 204 -13.14 26.14 -12.73
N GLY A 205 -14.43 26.26 -12.38
CA GLY A 205 -15.53 25.71 -13.18
C GLY A 205 -15.81 24.22 -12.96
N ILE A 206 -14.98 23.48 -12.21
CA ILE A 206 -15.26 22.09 -11.81
C ILE A 206 -16.44 22.09 -10.82
N THR A 207 -17.46 21.28 -11.11
CA THR A 207 -18.74 21.24 -10.37
C THR A 207 -18.83 20.10 -9.36
N SER A 208 -17.93 19.11 -9.45
CA SER A 208 -17.83 18.01 -8.50
C SER A 208 -16.41 17.46 -8.46
N SER A 209 -15.99 16.89 -7.33
CA SER A 209 -14.72 16.15 -7.25
C SER A 209 -14.69 15.06 -8.34
N PRO A 210 -13.62 14.99 -9.16
CA PRO A 210 -13.47 13.92 -10.12
C PRO A 210 -13.50 12.56 -9.44
N SER A 211 -14.14 11.59 -10.08
CA SER A 211 -14.26 10.24 -9.56
C SER A 211 -13.84 9.21 -10.60
N THR A 212 -13.30 8.09 -10.16
CA THR A 212 -13.01 6.92 -10.99
C THR A 212 -13.76 5.73 -10.42
N VAL A 213 -14.68 5.18 -11.20
CA VAL A 213 -15.43 3.98 -10.84
C VAL A 213 -14.81 2.77 -11.54
N LEU A 214 -14.82 1.64 -10.86
CA LEU A 214 -14.27 0.39 -11.36
C LEU A 214 -15.34 -0.70 -11.29
N THR A 215 -15.42 -1.50 -12.34
CA THR A 215 -16.35 -2.62 -12.45
C THR A 215 -15.65 -3.83 -13.03
N LYS A 216 -16.01 -5.02 -12.54
CA LYS A 216 -15.54 -6.30 -13.06
C LYS A 216 -16.71 -7.22 -13.31
N CYS A 217 -16.80 -7.76 -14.52
CA CYS A 217 -17.79 -8.78 -14.91
C CYS A 217 -17.05 -10.06 -15.30
N LEU A 218 -17.57 -11.21 -14.86
CA LEU A 218 -17.10 -12.54 -15.27
C LEU A 218 -18.15 -13.15 -16.19
N LEU A 219 -17.80 -13.37 -17.46
CA LEU A 219 -18.70 -13.89 -18.48
C LEU A 219 -19.01 -15.37 -18.26
N PRO A 220 -20.20 -15.87 -18.68
CA PRO A 220 -20.52 -17.30 -18.64
C PRO A 220 -19.49 -18.18 -19.37
N SER A 221 -18.84 -17.62 -20.38
CA SER A 221 -17.76 -18.24 -21.16
C SER A 221 -16.42 -18.34 -20.41
N GLY A 222 -16.29 -17.68 -19.25
CA GLY A 222 -15.11 -17.67 -18.38
C GLY A 222 -14.16 -16.49 -18.59
N GLN A 223 -14.32 -15.72 -19.67
CA GLN A 223 -13.63 -14.45 -19.89
C GLN A 223 -14.03 -13.44 -18.83
N SER A 224 -13.17 -12.46 -18.54
CA SER A 224 -13.53 -11.36 -17.64
C SER A 224 -13.36 -10.00 -18.31
N ILE A 225 -14.30 -9.10 -18.03
CA ILE A 225 -14.27 -7.71 -18.45
C ILE A 225 -13.96 -6.89 -17.21
N SER A 226 -12.80 -6.23 -17.21
CA SER A 226 -12.51 -5.17 -16.25
C SER A 226 -12.69 -3.85 -16.95
N LEU A 227 -13.39 -2.93 -16.31
CA LEU A 227 -13.63 -1.61 -16.86
C LEU A 227 -13.47 -0.56 -15.77
N SER A 228 -12.97 0.60 -16.16
CA SER A 228 -12.94 1.76 -15.30
C SER A 228 -13.34 3.01 -16.06
N THR A 229 -14.11 3.89 -15.41
CA THR A 229 -14.53 5.16 -15.96
C THR A 229 -14.19 6.28 -15.00
N THR A 230 -13.34 7.21 -15.44
CA THR A 230 -13.03 8.46 -14.76
C THR A 230 -13.91 9.57 -15.32
N ALA A 231 -14.56 10.34 -14.45
CA ALA A 231 -15.40 11.47 -14.84
C ALA A 231 -14.92 12.79 -14.21
N ILE A 232 -14.84 13.84 -15.02
CA ILE A 232 -14.59 15.23 -14.62
C ILE A 232 -15.78 16.06 -15.08
N ARG A 233 -16.53 16.61 -14.13
CA ARG A 233 -17.68 17.48 -14.42
C ARG A 233 -17.29 18.94 -14.23
N PHE A 234 -17.68 19.77 -15.19
CA PHE A 234 -17.41 21.19 -15.15
C PHE A 234 -18.51 21.99 -15.85
N SER A 235 -18.60 23.27 -15.54
CA SER A 235 -19.58 24.19 -16.10
C SER A 235 -18.92 25.51 -16.47
N ALA A 236 -19.32 26.07 -17.61
CA ALA A 236 -18.98 27.43 -18.00
C ALA A 236 -20.23 28.33 -17.87
N PRO A 237 -20.20 29.37 -17.00
CA PRO A 237 -21.33 30.27 -16.81
C PRO A 237 -21.76 30.99 -18.08
N ARG A 238 -20.79 31.25 -18.98
CA ARG A 238 -21.02 31.87 -20.28
C ARG A 238 -20.24 31.12 -21.35
N ARG A 239 -20.76 31.12 -22.58
CA ARG A 239 -20.13 30.48 -23.74
C ARG A 239 -18.71 30.99 -23.98
N GLN A 240 -18.50 32.31 -23.85
CA GLN A 240 -17.19 32.94 -24.04
C GLN A 240 -16.17 32.51 -22.98
N MET A 241 -16.63 32.03 -21.82
CA MET A 241 -15.75 31.57 -20.73
C MET A 241 -15.33 30.10 -20.90
N PHE A 242 -15.93 29.34 -21.83
CA PHE A 242 -15.63 27.92 -22.02
C PHE A 242 -14.14 27.67 -22.21
N ASN A 243 -13.51 28.34 -23.18
CA ASN A 243 -12.07 28.20 -23.44
C ASN A 243 -11.21 28.52 -22.21
N SER A 244 -11.54 29.56 -21.46
CA SER A 244 -10.77 29.95 -20.27
C SER A 244 -10.88 28.90 -19.15
N ILE A 245 -12.05 28.30 -18.97
CA ILE A 245 -12.31 27.28 -17.96
C ILE A 245 -11.64 25.97 -18.36
N THR A 246 -11.83 25.51 -19.60
CA THR A 246 -11.22 24.27 -20.07
C THR A 246 -9.70 24.36 -20.12
N SER A 247 -9.14 25.50 -20.52
CA SER A 247 -7.69 25.75 -20.45
C SER A 247 -7.17 25.72 -19.00
N SER A 248 -7.94 26.21 -18.03
CA SER A 248 -7.57 26.13 -16.61
C SER A 248 -7.61 24.69 -16.07
N ILE A 249 -8.50 23.85 -16.59
CA ILE A 249 -8.67 22.46 -16.13
C ILE A 249 -7.64 21.56 -16.80
N PHE A 250 -7.62 21.53 -18.14
CA PHE A 250 -6.85 20.57 -18.91
C PHE A 250 -5.42 21.02 -19.22
N LYS A 251 -5.12 22.33 -19.08
CA LYS A 251 -3.82 22.99 -19.36
C LYS A 251 -3.32 22.88 -20.80
N ASP A 252 -3.39 21.70 -21.39
CA ASP A 252 -3.09 21.40 -22.78
C ASP A 252 -4.37 21.40 -23.63
N LYS A 253 -4.23 21.67 -24.93
CA LYS A 253 -5.35 21.60 -25.89
C LYS A 253 -5.69 20.14 -26.15
N ASP A 254 -6.55 19.57 -25.31
CA ASP A 254 -7.21 18.29 -25.58
C ASP A 254 -8.06 18.41 -26.87
N GLU A 255 -7.98 17.40 -27.74
CA GLU A 255 -8.64 17.43 -29.05
C GLU A 255 -10.16 17.43 -28.97
N LEU A 256 -10.73 16.76 -27.96
CA LEU A 256 -12.17 16.73 -27.71
C LEU A 256 -12.64 18.11 -27.23
N VAL A 257 -11.85 18.77 -26.38
CA VAL A 257 -12.12 20.14 -25.92
C VAL A 257 -12.11 21.12 -27.10
N ALA A 258 -11.15 20.99 -28.02
CA ALA A 258 -11.09 21.81 -29.22
C ALA A 258 -12.29 21.57 -30.15
N GLY A 259 -12.70 20.32 -30.33
CA GLY A 259 -13.93 19.95 -31.06
C GLY A 259 -15.18 20.59 -30.47
N MET A 260 -15.32 20.50 -29.15
CA MET A 260 -16.45 21.07 -28.44
C MET A 260 -16.47 22.60 -28.53
N GLN A 261 -15.31 23.25 -28.44
CA GLN A 261 -15.21 24.70 -28.64
C GLN A 261 -15.70 25.12 -30.04
N ASN A 262 -15.38 24.35 -31.08
CA ASN A 262 -15.88 24.60 -32.43
C ASN A 262 -17.41 24.43 -32.51
N SER A 263 -17.96 23.42 -31.83
CA SER A 263 -19.41 23.20 -31.76
C SER A 263 -20.15 24.32 -31.02
N ILE A 264 -19.51 24.93 -30.02
CA ILE A 264 -20.03 26.14 -29.34
C ILE A 264 -19.95 27.36 -30.27
N ASN A 265 -18.82 27.57 -30.94
CA ASN A 265 -18.58 28.73 -31.79
C ASN A 265 -19.46 28.74 -33.05
N ASN A 266 -19.67 27.58 -33.66
CA ASN A 266 -20.50 27.43 -34.87
C ASN A 266 -22.00 27.35 -34.56
N GLY A 267 -22.36 27.43 -33.28
CA GLY A 267 -23.73 27.55 -32.84
C GLY A 267 -24.50 26.23 -32.68
N THR A 268 -23.86 25.08 -32.88
CA THR A 268 -24.47 23.75 -32.74
C THR A 268 -25.02 23.51 -31.32
N LEU A 269 -24.29 23.93 -30.29
CA LEU A 269 -24.73 23.85 -28.90
C LEU A 269 -25.60 25.07 -28.48
N THR A 270 -25.83 26.03 -29.37
CA THR A 270 -26.42 27.33 -29.01
C THR A 270 -27.86 27.52 -29.46
N THR A 271 -28.34 26.68 -30.38
CA THR A 271 -29.73 26.64 -30.77
C THR A 271 -30.51 26.02 -29.62
N LEU A 272 -31.00 26.88 -28.72
CA LEU A 272 -32.06 26.49 -27.80
C LEU A 272 -33.18 25.94 -28.68
N PRO A 273 -33.57 24.67 -28.51
CA PRO A 273 -34.65 24.11 -29.31
C PRO A 273 -35.90 24.98 -29.11
N ALA A 274 -36.73 25.06 -30.15
CA ALA A 274 -37.97 25.84 -30.11
C ALA A 274 -38.92 25.34 -29.00
N ASP A 275 -38.75 24.08 -28.60
CA ASP A 275 -39.41 23.45 -27.47
C ASP A 275 -38.51 23.52 -26.22
N LEU A 276 -38.99 24.18 -25.16
CA LEU A 276 -38.32 24.27 -23.86
C LEU A 276 -38.23 22.90 -23.13
N SER A 277 -38.91 21.88 -23.64
CA SER A 277 -38.84 20.50 -23.15
C SER A 277 -37.76 19.66 -23.83
N GLU A 278 -36.97 20.23 -24.75
CA GLU A 278 -35.83 19.58 -25.38
C GLU A 278 -34.50 20.28 -25.06
N GLN A 279 -33.39 19.54 -25.12
CA GLN A 279 -32.03 20.06 -25.02
C GLN A 279 -31.13 19.45 -26.10
N VAL A 280 -30.28 20.28 -26.70
CA VAL A 280 -29.25 19.79 -27.63
C VAL A 280 -28.05 19.31 -26.82
N VAL A 281 -27.73 18.02 -27.00
CA VAL A 281 -26.52 17.40 -26.45
C VAL A 281 -25.52 17.23 -27.58
N VAL A 282 -24.29 17.67 -27.33
CA VAL A 282 -23.15 17.41 -28.21
C VAL A 282 -22.18 16.50 -27.47
N MET A 283 -21.74 15.45 -28.15
CA MET A 283 -20.80 14.46 -27.65
C MET A 283 -19.62 14.35 -28.61
N GLU A 284 -18.43 14.67 -28.14
CA GLU A 284 -17.17 14.43 -28.84
C GLU A 284 -16.57 13.14 -28.32
N VAL A 285 -16.30 12.17 -29.20
CA VAL A 285 -15.81 10.83 -28.87
C VAL A 285 -14.49 10.56 -29.56
N MET A 286 -13.53 10.02 -28.82
CA MET A 286 -12.27 9.51 -29.33
C MET A 286 -12.00 8.11 -28.80
N VAL A 287 -11.56 7.21 -29.68
CA VAL A 287 -11.18 5.84 -29.35
C VAL A 287 -9.69 5.64 -29.61
N SER A 288 -8.98 5.09 -28.62
CA SER A 288 -7.56 4.76 -28.71
C SER A 288 -7.30 3.39 -28.07
N GLY A 289 -7.18 2.35 -28.90
CA GLY A 289 -6.96 0.98 -28.43
C GLY A 289 -8.10 0.47 -27.55
N THR A 290 -7.82 0.33 -26.25
CA THR A 290 -8.73 -0.11 -25.19
C THR A 290 -9.36 1.04 -24.40
N GLU A 291 -9.16 2.28 -24.85
CA GLU A 291 -9.64 3.47 -24.17
C GLU A 291 -10.61 4.26 -25.05
N VAL A 292 -11.69 4.75 -24.44
CA VAL A 292 -12.71 5.61 -25.05
C VAL A 292 -12.83 6.87 -24.20
N SER A 293 -12.46 8.00 -24.78
CA SER A 293 -12.60 9.33 -24.18
C SER A 293 -13.79 10.04 -24.79
N VAL A 294 -14.63 10.63 -23.94
CA VAL A 294 -15.85 11.33 -24.36
C VAL A 294 -16.00 12.63 -23.60
N LEU A 295 -16.27 13.71 -24.34
CA LEU A 295 -16.71 14.98 -23.80
C LEU A 295 -18.15 15.22 -24.21
N VAL A 296 -19.07 15.14 -23.25
CA VAL A 296 -20.48 15.47 -23.44
C VAL A 296 -20.74 16.87 -22.88
N CYS A 297 -21.42 17.71 -23.64
CA CYS A 297 -21.91 19.00 -23.16
C CYS A 297 -23.38 19.23 -23.54
N THR A 298 -24.08 19.97 -22.69
CA THR A 298 -25.42 20.51 -22.92
C THR A 298 -25.46 21.98 -22.50
N VAL A 299 -26.43 22.73 -23.01
CA VAL A 299 -26.75 24.06 -22.51
C VAL A 299 -27.96 23.97 -21.58
N ARG A 300 -27.80 24.51 -20.38
CA ARG A 300 -28.86 24.65 -19.40
C ARG A 300 -29.24 26.12 -19.29
N GLY A 301 -30.53 26.39 -19.44
CA GLY A 301 -31.17 27.67 -19.12
C GLY A 301 -32.44 27.36 -18.34
N SER A 302 -32.58 27.86 -17.12
CA SER A 302 -33.76 27.55 -16.30
C SER A 302 -34.99 28.41 -16.66
N THR A 303 -34.77 29.55 -17.32
CA THR A 303 -35.82 30.49 -17.77
C THR A 303 -35.34 31.29 -18.99
N LEU A 304 -36.27 31.98 -19.68
CA LEU A 304 -35.96 32.98 -20.72
C LEU A 304 -35.08 34.16 -20.22
N THR A 305 -34.85 34.27 -18.91
CA THR A 305 -34.17 35.40 -18.26
C THR A 305 -32.79 35.06 -17.69
N GLU A 306 -32.41 33.79 -17.62
CA GLU A 306 -31.11 33.37 -17.09
C GLU A 306 -30.11 33.13 -18.25
N ASP A 307 -28.89 33.64 -18.13
CA ASP A 307 -27.84 33.43 -19.13
C ASP A 307 -27.60 31.90 -19.31
N PRO A 308 -27.62 31.38 -20.54
CA PRO A 308 -27.43 29.95 -20.78
C PRO A 308 -26.01 29.52 -20.38
N HIS A 309 -25.91 28.58 -19.46
CA HIS A 309 -24.65 28.01 -19.03
C HIS A 309 -24.38 26.68 -19.73
N VAL A 310 -23.11 26.43 -20.04
CA VAL A 310 -22.66 25.18 -20.67
C VAL A 310 -22.25 24.23 -19.56
N VAL A 311 -22.89 23.06 -19.47
CA VAL A 311 -22.54 21.99 -18.52
C VAL A 311 -21.90 20.86 -19.31
N CYS A 312 -20.79 20.33 -18.79
CA CYS A 312 -20.04 19.28 -19.47
C CYS A 312 -19.57 18.19 -18.51
N ALA A 313 -19.43 16.99 -19.07
CA ALA A 313 -18.75 15.87 -18.44
C ALA A 313 -17.70 15.32 -19.41
N TYR A 314 -16.43 15.37 -18.99
CA TYR A 314 -15.35 14.63 -19.64
C TYR A 314 -15.25 13.27 -18.96
N THR A 315 -15.27 12.20 -19.75
CA THR A 315 -15.12 10.84 -19.28
C THR A 315 -14.02 10.13 -20.04
N ALA A 316 -13.12 9.47 -19.32
CA ALA A 316 -12.17 8.53 -19.90
C ALA A 316 -12.57 7.15 -19.42
N THR A 317 -12.80 6.21 -20.34
CA THR A 317 -13.15 4.83 -20.02
C THR A 317 -12.07 3.91 -20.56
N SER A 318 -11.54 3.03 -19.73
CA SER A 318 -10.61 1.97 -20.13
C SER A 318 -11.29 0.62 -19.93
N VAL A 319 -11.16 -0.28 -20.90
CA VAL A 319 -11.80 -1.59 -20.89
C VAL A 319 -10.78 -2.65 -21.29
N LEU A 320 -10.51 -3.60 -20.40
CA LEU A 320 -9.69 -4.77 -20.68
C LEU A 320 -10.56 -6.02 -20.62
N ILE A 321 -10.59 -6.75 -21.73
CA ILE A 321 -11.27 -8.05 -21.83
C ILE A 321 -10.19 -9.11 -21.88
N VAL A 322 -10.20 -10.02 -20.92
CA VAL A 322 -9.18 -11.07 -20.79
C VAL A 322 -9.75 -12.44 -21.05
N LYS A 323 -8.89 -13.33 -21.56
CA LYS A 323 -9.23 -14.73 -21.79
C LYS A 323 -9.58 -15.41 -20.47
N ALA A 324 -10.35 -16.49 -20.58
CA ALA A 324 -10.66 -17.34 -19.44
C ALA A 324 -9.37 -17.87 -18.80
N GLN A 325 -9.31 -17.84 -17.48
CA GLN A 325 -8.20 -18.37 -16.70
C GLN A 325 -8.70 -19.42 -15.72
N PRO A 326 -7.85 -20.39 -15.34
CA PRO A 326 -8.23 -21.35 -14.31
C PRO A 326 -8.54 -20.61 -13.01
N MET A 327 -9.76 -20.81 -12.51
CA MET A 327 -10.19 -20.27 -11.23
C MET A 327 -9.42 -20.97 -10.10
N ASN A 328 -9.16 -20.23 -9.02
CA ASN A 328 -8.58 -20.82 -7.82
C ASN A 328 -9.48 -22.00 -7.35
N PRO A 329 -8.92 -23.22 -7.16
CA PRO A 329 -9.70 -24.40 -6.80
C PRO A 329 -10.47 -24.24 -5.48
N ASP A 330 -9.96 -23.44 -4.54
CA ASP A 330 -10.64 -23.16 -3.28
C ASP A 330 -11.89 -22.30 -3.51
N ILE A 331 -11.81 -21.30 -4.39
CA ILE A 331 -12.96 -20.49 -4.80
C ILE A 331 -13.95 -21.34 -5.60
N ALA A 332 -13.45 -22.13 -6.55
CA ALA A 332 -14.27 -23.01 -7.37
C ALA A 332 -15.05 -24.02 -6.50
N GLY A 333 -14.37 -24.67 -5.54
CA GLY A 333 -15.00 -25.58 -4.60
C GLY A 333 -16.08 -24.91 -3.74
N LEU A 334 -15.86 -23.67 -3.30
CA LEU A 334 -16.87 -22.90 -2.55
C LEU A 334 -18.10 -22.56 -3.40
N LEU A 335 -17.92 -22.28 -4.70
CA LEU A 335 -19.02 -22.02 -5.64
C LEU A 335 -19.80 -23.30 -5.99
N THR A 336 -19.08 -24.37 -6.37
CA THR A 336 -19.69 -25.66 -6.73
C THR A 336 -20.48 -26.28 -5.58
N ASN A 337 -19.97 -26.23 -4.35
CA ASN A 337 -20.65 -26.77 -3.17
C ASN A 337 -21.98 -26.05 -2.85
N ARG A 338 -22.20 -24.86 -3.40
CA ARG A 338 -23.46 -24.12 -3.25
C ARG A 338 -24.43 -24.31 -4.42
N GLY A 339 -24.04 -25.07 -5.44
CA GLY A 339 -24.80 -25.16 -6.70
C GLY A 339 -24.86 -23.82 -7.44
N LEU A 340 -23.99 -22.87 -7.10
CA LEU A 340 -23.94 -21.55 -7.68
C LEU A 340 -22.95 -21.57 -8.84
N ASN A 341 -23.46 -21.50 -10.07
CA ASN A 341 -22.62 -20.99 -11.15
C ASN A 341 -22.45 -19.49 -10.89
N PRO A 342 -21.23 -18.93 -11.00
CA PRO A 342 -21.05 -17.49 -10.98
C PRO A 342 -21.77 -16.91 -12.19
N LYS A 343 -23.08 -16.65 -12.05
CA LYS A 343 -23.88 -16.00 -13.06
C LYS A 343 -23.79 -14.51 -12.80
N ILE A 344 -23.50 -13.78 -13.87
CA ILE A 344 -23.70 -12.33 -13.90
C ILE A 344 -25.18 -12.08 -13.55
N PRO A 345 -25.51 -11.05 -12.74
CA PRO A 345 -26.87 -10.58 -12.63
C PRO A 345 -27.38 -10.31 -14.05
N GLY A 346 -28.36 -11.09 -14.50
CA GLY A 346 -28.90 -10.95 -15.84
C GLY A 346 -29.29 -9.50 -16.09
N TYR A 347 -28.71 -8.89 -17.12
CA TYR A 347 -29.05 -7.64 -17.84
C TYR A 347 -29.47 -6.35 -17.10
N VAL A 348 -29.80 -6.35 -15.81
CA VAL A 348 -30.66 -5.30 -15.23
C VAL A 348 -29.93 -4.38 -14.24
N PHE A 349 -28.74 -4.75 -13.76
CA PHE A 349 -28.10 -4.03 -12.65
C PHE A 349 -26.78 -3.35 -13.04
N PHE A 350 -26.67 -2.07 -12.72
CA PHE A 350 -25.41 -1.32 -12.78
C PHE A 350 -24.51 -1.77 -11.64
N THR A 351 -23.29 -2.19 -11.94
CA THR A 351 -22.37 -2.72 -10.93
C THR A 351 -21.19 -1.79 -10.74
N THR A 352 -20.83 -1.51 -9.48
CA THR A 352 -19.64 -0.72 -9.12
C THR A 352 -18.90 -1.42 -7.99
N VAL A 353 -17.68 -1.88 -8.30
CA VAL A 353 -16.84 -2.64 -7.38
C VAL A 353 -16.04 -1.70 -6.48
N MET A 354 -15.51 -0.60 -7.03
CA MET A 354 -14.77 0.39 -6.26
C MET A 354 -15.03 1.78 -6.81
N SER A 355 -15.13 2.77 -5.92
CA SER A 355 -15.18 4.18 -6.27
C SER A 355 -14.00 4.93 -5.66
N LEU A 356 -13.23 5.60 -6.50
CA LEU A 356 -12.07 6.39 -6.14
C LEU A 356 -12.37 7.87 -6.32
N TYR A 357 -12.32 8.64 -5.24
CA TYR A 357 -12.60 10.08 -5.27
C TYR A 357 -11.31 10.88 -5.22
N HIS A 358 -11.07 11.71 -6.23
CA HIS A 358 -9.84 12.50 -6.33
C HIS A 358 -9.95 13.77 -5.49
N LEU A 359 -9.06 13.92 -4.52
CA LEU A 359 -9.05 15.09 -3.64
C LEU A 359 -8.20 16.22 -4.22
N PRO A 360 -8.67 17.47 -4.13
CA PRO A 360 -7.90 18.62 -4.55
C PRO A 360 -6.80 18.97 -3.53
N LEU A 361 -5.78 19.68 -4.00
CA LEU A 361 -4.91 20.49 -3.15
C LEU A 361 -5.55 21.86 -2.95
N VAL A 362 -5.60 22.34 -1.70
CA VAL A 362 -6.12 23.67 -1.37
C VAL A 362 -4.95 24.63 -1.17
N ILE A 363 -4.77 25.60 -2.07
CA ILE A 363 -3.76 26.66 -1.96
C ILE A 363 -4.49 28.00 -2.01
N GLU A 364 -4.35 28.84 -0.98
CA GLU A 364 -4.99 30.18 -0.95
C GLU A 364 -6.50 30.16 -1.25
N ASN A 365 -7.23 29.19 -0.70
CA ASN A 365 -8.65 28.93 -0.99
C ASN A 365 -8.98 28.58 -2.46
N LYS A 366 -7.96 28.24 -3.26
CA LYS A 366 -8.13 27.69 -4.62
C LYS A 366 -7.95 26.18 -4.58
N LEU A 367 -8.91 25.47 -5.17
CA LEU A 367 -8.86 24.03 -5.35
C LEU A 367 -8.11 23.72 -6.65
N SER A 368 -7.07 22.89 -6.54
CA SER A 368 -6.28 22.41 -7.67
C SER A 368 -6.35 20.89 -7.74
N PHE A 369 -6.71 20.36 -8.90
CA PHE A 369 -6.72 18.91 -9.15
C PHE A 369 -5.55 18.55 -10.07
N ALA A 370 -4.97 17.36 -9.85
CA ALA A 370 -3.93 16.82 -10.70
C ALA A 370 -4.53 16.21 -11.98
N ILE A 371 -5.19 17.02 -12.82
CA ILE A 371 -5.96 16.58 -13.99
C ILE A 371 -5.17 15.62 -14.90
N PRO A 372 -3.88 15.83 -15.24
CA PRO A 372 -3.12 14.87 -16.03
C PRO A 372 -3.05 13.46 -15.42
N LYS A 373 -2.93 13.35 -14.08
CA LYS A 373 -2.97 12.06 -13.39
C LYS A 373 -4.37 11.44 -13.41
N ILE A 374 -5.40 12.27 -13.33
CA ILE A 374 -6.81 11.85 -13.33
C ILE A 374 -7.19 11.29 -14.70
N LEU A 375 -6.74 11.91 -15.80
CA LEU A 375 -7.00 11.43 -17.16
C LEU A 375 -6.44 10.01 -17.40
N GLY A 376 -5.26 9.70 -16.86
CA GLY A 376 -4.67 8.36 -16.92
C GLY A 376 -5.20 7.37 -15.88
N ALA A 377 -6.14 7.77 -15.02
CA ALA A 377 -6.55 6.94 -13.89
C ALA A 377 -7.30 5.68 -14.33
N SER A 378 -8.18 5.78 -15.33
CA SER A 378 -8.95 4.62 -15.80
C SER A 378 -8.07 3.49 -16.30
N SER A 379 -6.98 3.81 -17.02
CA SER A 379 -5.99 2.82 -17.49
C SER A 379 -5.37 2.04 -16.33
N VAL A 380 -4.81 2.76 -15.35
CA VAL A 380 -4.14 2.18 -14.17
C VAL A 380 -5.11 1.37 -13.32
N ALA A 381 -6.34 1.86 -13.16
CA ALA A 381 -7.41 1.16 -12.44
C ALA A 381 -7.79 -0.16 -13.11
N THR A 382 -7.96 -0.13 -14.42
CA THR A 382 -8.39 -1.30 -15.19
C THR A 382 -7.29 -2.36 -15.21
N ASP A 383 -6.03 -1.97 -15.42
CA ASP A 383 -4.87 -2.88 -15.36
C ASP A 383 -4.76 -3.56 -13.99
N TYR A 384 -4.89 -2.80 -12.90
CA TYR A 384 -4.83 -3.35 -11.55
C TYR A 384 -5.99 -4.32 -11.26
N LEU A 385 -7.22 -3.95 -11.62
CA LEU A 385 -8.41 -4.80 -11.42
C LEU A 385 -8.37 -6.08 -12.27
N THR A 386 -7.80 -5.97 -13.47
CA THR A 386 -7.55 -7.11 -14.36
C THR A 386 -6.50 -8.04 -13.76
N SER A 387 -5.42 -7.48 -13.21
CA SER A 387 -4.36 -8.22 -12.52
C SER A 387 -4.87 -8.97 -11.29
N LEU A 388 -5.99 -8.58 -10.67
CA LEU A 388 -6.61 -9.39 -9.62
C LEU A 388 -7.18 -10.71 -10.16
N GLY A 389 -7.42 -10.83 -11.47
CA GLY A 389 -7.79 -12.08 -12.15
C GLY A 389 -8.96 -12.81 -11.48
N HIS A 390 -8.91 -14.13 -11.47
CA HIS A 390 -9.89 -14.98 -10.76
C HIS A 390 -9.59 -15.13 -9.26
N ASN A 391 -8.63 -14.35 -8.71
CA ASN A 391 -8.42 -14.23 -7.27
C ASN A 391 -9.37 -13.20 -6.65
N PHE A 392 -10.16 -12.49 -7.45
CA PHE A 392 -11.18 -11.55 -7.01
C PHE A 392 -12.46 -11.81 -7.79
N VAL A 393 -13.41 -12.50 -7.15
CA VAL A 393 -14.62 -13.02 -7.80
C VAL A 393 -15.85 -12.54 -7.04
N LEU A 394 -16.78 -11.96 -7.79
CA LEU A 394 -18.05 -11.47 -7.30
C LEU A 394 -19.15 -12.48 -7.60
N ASP A 395 -19.83 -12.92 -6.56
CA ASP A 395 -21.00 -13.78 -6.60
C ASP A 395 -22.20 -12.95 -6.18
N TRP A 396 -22.90 -12.42 -7.19
CA TRP A 396 -24.02 -11.51 -6.99
C TRP A 396 -25.24 -12.23 -6.41
N ASP A 397 -25.53 -13.44 -6.88
CA ASP A 397 -26.64 -14.28 -6.40
C ASP A 397 -26.42 -14.65 -4.92
N GLY A 398 -25.22 -15.16 -4.62
CA GLY A 398 -24.83 -15.55 -3.28
C GLY A 398 -24.50 -14.38 -2.37
N SER A 399 -24.50 -13.14 -2.87
CA SER A 399 -24.23 -11.93 -2.08
C SER A 399 -22.81 -11.84 -1.52
N MET A 400 -21.84 -12.45 -2.20
CA MET A 400 -20.49 -12.72 -1.68
C MET A 400 -19.41 -12.16 -2.59
N LEU A 401 -18.33 -11.71 -1.98
CA LEU A 401 -17.06 -11.45 -2.62
C LEU A 401 -16.05 -12.48 -2.12
N TYR A 402 -15.36 -13.14 -3.07
CA TYR A 402 -14.27 -14.06 -2.80
C TYR A 402 -12.95 -13.41 -3.20
N VAL A 403 -12.02 -13.31 -2.27
CA VAL A 403 -10.70 -12.76 -2.51
C VAL A 403 -9.63 -13.73 -2.03
N THR A 404 -8.69 -14.09 -2.91
CA THR A 404 -7.47 -14.80 -2.52
C THR A 404 -6.41 -13.78 -2.07
N TYR A 405 -5.96 -13.93 -0.83
CA TYR A 405 -4.89 -13.14 -0.25
C TYR A 405 -3.62 -13.99 -0.09
N ASP A 406 -2.48 -13.40 -0.41
CA ASP A 406 -1.20 -13.79 0.18
C ASP A 406 -1.13 -13.15 1.57
N THR A 407 -1.14 -14.00 2.59
CA THR A 407 -1.09 -13.62 4.00
C THR A 407 0.31 -13.83 4.55
N ALA A 408 0.84 -12.83 5.23
CA ALA A 408 2.12 -12.93 5.93
C ALA A 408 1.91 -12.67 7.42
N GLU A 409 2.53 -13.49 8.28
CA GLU A 409 2.49 -13.28 9.72
C GLU A 409 3.44 -12.15 10.10
N ILE A 410 2.91 -11.18 10.85
CA ILE A 410 3.66 -10.04 11.36
C ILE A 410 4.22 -10.45 12.73
N ILE A 411 5.54 -10.64 12.78
CA ILE A 411 6.25 -10.83 14.03
C ILE A 411 6.75 -9.46 14.49
N LYS A 412 6.34 -9.06 15.69
CA LYS A 412 6.88 -7.87 16.36
C LYS A 412 8.16 -8.27 17.07
N GLY A 413 9.26 -7.67 16.67
CA GLY A 413 10.57 -7.80 17.30
C GLY A 413 11.07 -6.44 17.79
N TYR A 414 12.18 -6.48 18.50
CA TYR A 414 12.92 -5.29 18.88
C TYR A 414 14.18 -5.23 18.03
N GLU A 415 14.34 -4.17 17.27
CA GLU A 415 15.56 -3.94 16.51
C GLU A 415 16.50 -3.06 17.35
N ILE A 416 17.68 -3.60 17.63
CA ILE A 416 18.76 -2.88 18.29
C ILE A 416 19.54 -2.17 17.19
N PRO A 417 19.78 -0.84 17.28
CA PRO A 417 20.58 -0.13 16.29
C PRO A 417 21.93 -0.83 16.05
N ASN A 418 22.29 -1.04 14.78
CA ASN A 418 23.48 -1.81 14.41
C ASN A 418 24.76 -1.34 15.13
N GLY A 419 24.93 -0.03 15.30
CA GLY A 419 26.07 0.53 16.03
C GLY A 419 26.12 0.06 17.49
N LEU A 420 24.96 -0.02 18.14
CA LEU A 420 24.84 -0.41 19.55
C LEU A 420 25.00 -1.94 19.73
N PHE A 421 24.61 -2.73 18.73
CA PHE A 421 24.89 -4.15 18.68
C PHE A 421 26.41 -4.43 18.58
N TRP A 422 27.09 -3.76 17.64
CA TRP A 422 28.53 -3.96 17.44
C TRP A 422 29.37 -3.46 18.61
N THR A 423 28.97 -2.38 19.29
CA THR A 423 29.65 -1.93 20.52
C THR A 423 29.49 -2.94 21.66
N LEU A 424 28.30 -3.54 21.82
CA LEU A 424 28.06 -4.58 22.82
C LEU A 424 28.92 -5.82 22.56
N VAL A 425 29.01 -6.28 21.30
CA VAL A 425 29.91 -7.37 20.90
C VAL A 425 31.37 -7.03 21.18
N GLY A 426 31.81 -5.81 20.84
CA GLY A 426 33.18 -5.35 21.09
C GLY A 426 33.55 -5.30 22.57
N VAL A 427 32.65 -4.81 23.43
CA VAL A 427 32.87 -4.77 24.89
C VAL A 427 32.93 -6.19 25.46
N MET A 428 32.04 -7.09 25.06
CA MET A 428 32.09 -8.49 25.51
C MET A 428 33.38 -9.20 25.09
N ALA A 429 33.84 -8.98 23.85
CA ALA A 429 35.11 -9.51 23.38
C ALA A 429 36.30 -8.94 24.18
N GLY A 430 36.31 -7.63 24.43
CA GLY A 430 37.33 -6.97 25.25
C GLY A 430 37.37 -7.49 26.69
N CYS A 431 36.21 -7.67 27.32
CA CYS A 431 36.10 -8.27 28.66
C CYS A 431 36.60 -9.72 28.68
N MET A 432 36.28 -10.53 27.67
CA MET A 432 36.81 -11.89 27.52
C MET A 432 38.34 -11.90 27.44
N VAL A 433 38.93 -11.06 26.58
CA VAL A 433 40.39 -10.95 26.43
C VAL A 433 41.04 -10.51 27.75
N PHE A 434 40.44 -9.53 28.43
CA PHE A 434 40.92 -9.06 29.72
C PHE A 434 40.84 -10.14 30.82
N LEU A 435 39.76 -10.93 30.87
CA LEU A 435 39.61 -12.06 31.79
C LEU A 435 40.67 -13.14 31.54
N VAL A 436 40.92 -13.48 30.27
CA VAL A 436 41.98 -14.45 29.91
C VAL A 436 43.35 -13.92 30.32
N TYR A 437 43.65 -12.66 30.01
CA TYR A 437 44.93 -12.03 30.35
C TYR A 437 45.16 -11.93 31.86
N THR A 438 44.14 -11.53 32.62
CA THR A 438 44.23 -11.46 34.09
C THR A 438 44.36 -12.84 34.71
N LYS A 439 43.64 -13.85 34.21
CA LYS A 439 43.81 -15.24 34.67
C LYS A 439 45.25 -15.68 34.51
N ILE A 440 45.82 -15.56 33.31
CA ILE A 440 47.22 -15.97 33.05
C ILE A 440 48.18 -15.22 34.00
N ARG A 441 48.06 -13.89 34.08
CA ARG A 441 49.03 -13.06 34.79
C ARG A 441 48.93 -13.15 36.32
N VAL A 442 47.71 -13.25 36.84
CA VAL A 442 47.46 -13.41 38.28
C VAL A 442 47.83 -14.82 38.72
N GLU A 443 47.49 -15.84 37.92
CA GLU A 443 47.82 -17.23 38.22
C GLU A 443 49.34 -17.46 38.21
N ASP A 444 50.09 -16.84 37.28
CA ASP A 444 51.56 -16.89 37.26
C ASP A 444 52.21 -16.17 38.44
N ARG A 445 51.70 -14.98 38.82
CA ARG A 445 52.22 -14.25 40.00
C ARG A 445 51.86 -14.92 41.32
N TYR A 446 50.67 -15.51 41.43
CA TYR A 446 50.22 -16.20 42.64
C TYR A 446 50.97 -17.52 42.83
N LYS A 447 51.24 -18.26 41.73
CA LYS A 447 52.14 -19.42 41.74
C LYS A 447 53.54 -19.01 42.18
N GLN A 448 54.12 -17.94 41.62
CA GLN A 448 55.44 -17.47 42.06
C GLN A 448 55.49 -16.98 43.51
N SER A 449 54.48 -16.25 44.02
CA SER A 449 54.51 -15.74 45.39
C SER A 449 54.30 -16.82 46.44
N LEU A 450 53.42 -17.81 46.18
CA LEU A 450 53.18 -18.91 47.10
C LEU A 450 54.40 -19.84 47.15
N TYR A 451 54.99 -20.18 45.99
CA TYR A 451 56.21 -20.99 45.94
C TYR A 451 57.41 -20.28 46.59
N VAL A 452 57.58 -18.97 46.37
CA VAL A 452 58.66 -18.18 46.98
C VAL A 452 58.46 -17.99 48.48
N ALA A 453 57.22 -17.80 48.95
CA ALA A 453 56.93 -17.71 50.38
C ALA A 453 57.17 -19.06 51.09
N VAL A 454 56.72 -20.16 50.48
CA VAL A 454 56.94 -21.52 51.00
C VAL A 454 58.42 -21.89 50.94
N SER A 455 59.16 -21.53 49.88
CA SER A 455 60.59 -21.82 49.79
C SER A 455 61.43 -20.99 50.77
N LYS A 456 61.05 -19.73 51.06
CA LYS A 456 61.74 -18.90 52.06
C LYS A 456 61.52 -19.41 53.48
N GLU A 457 60.32 -19.85 53.82
CA GLU A 457 60.03 -20.51 55.10
C GLU A 457 60.78 -21.83 55.26
N LEU A 458 60.93 -22.61 54.18
CA LEU A 458 61.65 -23.89 54.21
C LEU A 458 63.18 -23.73 54.24
N ASN A 459 63.74 -22.66 53.67
CA ASN A 459 65.19 -22.41 53.63
C ASN A 459 65.75 -21.69 54.87
N GLY A 460 64.93 -21.40 55.89
CA GLY A 460 65.37 -20.84 57.16
C GLY A 460 66.19 -21.84 57.99
N GLY A 461 67.39 -22.21 57.54
CA GLY A 461 68.34 -22.93 58.37
C GLY A 461 69.44 -23.78 57.72
N ARG A 462 69.61 -23.86 56.39
CA ARG A 462 70.69 -24.66 55.79
C ARG A 462 71.27 -24.08 54.50
N ASP A 463 72.59 -23.89 54.49
CA ASP A 463 73.43 -23.40 53.39
C ASP A 463 73.80 -24.50 52.38
N ASP A 464 72.85 -25.29 51.87
CA ASP A 464 73.16 -26.27 50.82
C ASP A 464 72.33 -26.06 49.55
N VAL A 465 73.07 -25.85 48.45
CA VAL A 465 72.58 -25.53 47.10
C VAL A 465 72.27 -26.83 46.37
N ALA A 466 71.12 -27.44 46.66
CA ALA A 466 70.53 -28.44 45.78
C ALA A 466 68.99 -28.40 45.84
N PRO A 467 68.27 -28.45 44.70
CA PRO A 467 66.81 -28.48 44.70
C PRO A 467 66.30 -29.81 45.28
N GLN A 468 65.70 -29.79 46.46
CA GLN A 468 65.02 -30.94 47.04
C GLN A 468 63.52 -30.93 46.67
N LEU A 469 63.03 -32.09 46.22
CA LEU A 469 61.62 -32.37 45.99
C LEU A 469 60.93 -32.71 47.32
N HIS A 470 60.21 -31.74 47.91
CA HIS A 470 59.44 -31.98 49.13
C HIS A 470 58.06 -32.57 48.81
N ARG A 471 57.66 -33.60 49.56
CA ARG A 471 56.36 -34.28 49.40
C ARG A 471 55.24 -33.47 50.07
N PHE A 472 54.30 -32.97 49.26
CA PHE A 472 53.07 -32.33 49.75
C PHE A 472 51.93 -33.35 49.83
N ASP A 473 51.25 -33.40 50.98
CA ASP A 473 50.00 -34.14 51.12
C ASP A 473 48.80 -33.18 51.00
N PRO A 474 48.05 -33.21 49.88
CA PRO A 474 46.94 -32.30 49.63
C PRO A 474 45.74 -32.55 50.54
N LYS A 475 45.63 -33.74 51.18
CA LYS A 475 44.49 -34.03 52.08
C LYS A 475 44.65 -33.41 53.47
N THR A 476 45.89 -33.26 53.94
CA THR A 476 46.18 -32.75 55.29
C THR A 476 46.74 -31.33 55.30
N LEU A 477 47.05 -30.77 54.12
CA LEU A 477 47.70 -29.48 53.92
C LEU A 477 49.02 -29.38 54.71
N ARG A 478 49.79 -30.48 54.71
CA ARG A 478 51.09 -30.59 55.39
C ARG A 478 52.20 -30.77 54.37
N PHE A 479 53.32 -30.07 54.57
CA PHE A 479 54.59 -30.33 53.90
C PHE A 479 55.53 -30.98 54.89
N GLU A 480 56.03 -32.19 54.58
CA GLU A 480 56.96 -32.94 55.43
C GLU A 480 56.57 -32.99 56.92
N GLY A 481 55.29 -33.23 57.18
CA GLY A 481 54.74 -33.33 58.53
C GLY A 481 54.45 -31.99 59.23
N ARG A 482 54.88 -30.85 58.68
CA ARG A 482 54.57 -29.50 59.21
C ARG A 482 53.33 -28.93 58.53
N ARG A 483 52.41 -28.38 59.33
CA ARG A 483 51.09 -27.88 58.88
C ARG A 483 51.18 -26.40 58.56
N ILE A 484 50.73 -25.98 57.38
CA ILE A 484 50.98 -24.62 56.85
C ILE A 484 49.87 -23.63 57.22
N VAL A 485 48.69 -24.10 57.64
CA VAL A 485 47.56 -23.22 57.96
C VAL A 485 47.26 -23.24 59.46
N ALA A 486 47.43 -22.10 60.12
CA ALA A 486 46.94 -21.84 61.47
C ALA A 486 45.44 -21.51 61.40
N THR A 487 44.58 -22.47 61.72
CA THR A 487 43.15 -22.19 61.95
C THR A 487 43.01 -21.52 63.32
N GLY A 488 42.80 -20.20 63.32
CA GLY A 488 42.38 -19.45 64.49
C GLY A 488 40.99 -19.93 64.94
N ALA A 489 40.95 -20.75 65.98
CA ALA A 489 39.80 -20.94 66.84
C ALA A 489 40.31 -21.19 68.27
N ALA A 490 39.99 -20.26 69.16
CA ALA A 490 40.46 -20.21 70.54
C ALA A 490 40.05 -21.45 71.35
N GLN A 491 40.99 -22.02 72.11
CA GLN A 491 40.65 -22.80 73.30
C GLN A 491 40.89 -21.92 74.51
N VAL A 492 39.80 -21.30 74.97
CA VAL A 492 39.66 -20.78 76.33
C VAL A 492 39.76 -21.97 77.29
N SER A 493 40.85 -22.05 78.05
CA SER A 493 40.96 -22.99 79.17
C SER A 493 40.11 -22.46 80.33
N LYS A 494 38.91 -23.02 80.53
CA LYS A 494 38.19 -22.90 81.81
C LYS A 494 38.78 -23.93 82.77
N GLU A 495 39.60 -23.42 83.67
CA GLU A 495 40.20 -24.13 84.79
C GLU A 495 39.14 -24.59 85.79
N ARG A 496 39.19 -25.86 86.20
CA ARG A 496 38.58 -26.33 87.46
C ARG A 496 39.16 -27.68 87.90
N ARG A 497 39.87 -27.66 89.03
CA ARG A 497 39.71 -28.48 90.27
C ARG A 497 40.81 -27.99 91.23
N VAL A 498 40.46 -27.35 92.35
CA VAL A 498 40.11 -27.95 93.66
C VAL A 498 41.23 -28.86 94.17
N TYR A 499 41.96 -28.29 95.13
CA TYR A 499 43.11 -28.72 95.94
C TYR A 499 44.43 -29.01 95.23
#